data_AF-A0A830D3D7-F1
#
_entry.id   AF-A0A830D3D7-F1
#
_cell.length_a   1.000
_cell.length_b   1.000
_cell.length_c   1.000
_cell.angle_alpha   90.00
_cell.angle_beta   90.00
_cell.angle_gamma   90.00
#
_symmetry.space_group_name_H-M   'P 1'
#
loop_
_entity.id
_entity.type
_entity.pdbx_description
1 polymer ?
#
loop_
_entity_poly.entity_id
_entity_poly.type
_entity_poly.pdbx_seq_one_letter_code
_entity_poly.pdbx_strand_id
1 'polypeptide(L)'
;MDLNAILHASIPSWTSVAILLGFFTYLAIVESILPGKIVPGATLPDGTRLHYRCNGLLLLILLVCLLGIGGWMDLVSLTAIADRGLELFSTTLIFSVFVTLVLYVTGCRSRAQSSSLKPHISGNLIHDGWFGIQLNPEFMGIDLKCISKPRCLNNMIDFIKL
;
A
#
# COMPACT_ATOMS: atom_id res chain seq x y z
N MET A 1 -13.32 -31.11 7.36
CA MET A 1 -12.11 -30.39 6.90
C MET A 1 -11.02 -30.66 7.93
N ASP A 2 -9.90 -31.23 7.49
CA ASP A 2 -8.81 -31.59 8.40
C ASP A 2 -8.03 -30.34 8.81
N LEU A 3 -7.97 -30.07 10.12
CA LEU A 3 -7.30 -28.90 10.68
C LEU A 3 -5.82 -28.82 10.24
N ASN A 4 -5.17 -29.97 10.11
CA ASN A 4 -3.79 -30.06 9.65
C ASN A 4 -3.62 -29.58 8.19
N ALA A 5 -4.59 -29.87 7.31
CA ALA A 5 -4.53 -29.42 5.93
C ALA A 5 -4.65 -27.88 5.83
N ILE A 6 -5.49 -27.27 6.68
CA ILE A 6 -5.63 -25.81 6.77
C ILE A 6 -4.34 -25.18 7.32
N LEU A 7 -3.75 -25.78 8.36
CA LEU A 7 -2.50 -25.29 8.95
C LEU A 7 -1.36 -25.34 7.93
N HIS A 8 -1.21 -26.44 7.19
CA HIS A 8 -0.19 -26.55 6.14
C HIS A 8 -0.40 -25.54 5.00
N ALA A 9 -1.65 -25.34 4.56
CA ALA A 9 -1.98 -24.34 3.52
C ALA A 9 -1.83 -22.89 4.00
N SER A 10 -1.70 -22.67 5.31
CA SER A 10 -1.51 -21.35 5.91
C SER A 10 -0.03 -20.99 6.10
N ILE A 11 0.91 -21.92 5.86
CA ILE A 11 2.34 -21.67 6.01
C ILE A 11 2.79 -20.76 4.85
N PRO A 12 3.39 -19.59 5.14
CA PRO A 12 3.88 -18.71 4.09
C PRO A 12 4.98 -19.40 3.28
N SER A 13 4.74 -19.58 1.97
CA SER A 13 5.73 -20.10 1.03
C SER A 13 6.60 -18.99 0.44
N TRP A 14 7.81 -19.33 0.00
CA TRP A 14 8.70 -18.40 -0.71
C TRP A 14 8.07 -17.80 -1.97
N THR A 15 7.25 -18.58 -2.66
CA THR A 15 6.44 -18.14 -3.80
C THR A 15 5.44 -17.05 -3.42
N SER A 16 4.71 -17.22 -2.32
CA SER A 16 3.73 -16.24 -1.83
C SER A 16 4.41 -14.94 -1.39
N VAL A 17 5.58 -15.05 -0.75
CA VAL A 17 6.42 -13.88 -0.41
C VAL A 17 6.90 -13.17 -1.67
N ALA A 18 7.38 -13.90 -2.69
CA ALA A 18 7.85 -13.32 -3.94
C ALA A 18 6.73 -12.62 -4.72
N ILE A 19 5.52 -13.19 -4.76
CA ILE A 19 4.34 -12.57 -5.37
C ILE A 19 4.01 -11.26 -4.63
N LEU A 20 3.98 -11.28 -3.30
CA LEU A 20 3.66 -10.10 -2.50
C LEU A 20 4.70 -8.98 -2.71
N LEU A 21 5.99 -9.30 -2.62
CA LEU A 21 7.07 -8.33 -2.83
C LEU A 21 7.09 -7.82 -4.28
N GLY A 22 6.87 -8.68 -5.26
CA GLY A 22 6.75 -8.30 -6.66
C GLY A 22 5.60 -7.32 -6.88
N PHE A 23 4.44 -7.57 -6.26
CA PHE A 23 3.30 -6.67 -6.31
C PHE A 23 3.60 -5.29 -5.70
N PHE A 24 4.17 -5.23 -4.49
CA PHE A 24 4.54 -3.95 -3.89
C PHE A 24 5.64 -3.22 -4.66
N THR A 25 6.60 -3.95 -5.23
CA THR A 25 7.65 -3.38 -6.07
C THR A 25 7.07 -2.81 -7.36
N TYR A 26 6.14 -3.52 -8.00
CA TYR A 26 5.39 -3.02 -9.16
C TYR A 26 4.66 -1.73 -8.81
N LEU A 27 3.92 -1.70 -7.70
CA LEU A 27 3.23 -0.49 -7.26
C LEU A 27 4.22 0.66 -7.08
N ALA A 28 5.29 0.48 -6.32
CA ALA A 28 6.27 1.54 -6.06
C ALA A 28 6.94 2.07 -7.34
N ILE A 29 7.35 1.19 -8.25
CA ILE A 29 8.02 1.58 -9.50
C ILE A 29 7.03 2.29 -10.42
N VAL A 30 5.90 1.65 -10.73
CA VAL A 30 4.97 2.16 -11.74
C VAL A 30 4.26 3.41 -11.23
N GLU A 31 3.91 3.50 -9.96
CA GLU A 31 3.36 4.74 -9.36
C GLU A 31 4.36 5.91 -9.44
N SER A 32 5.66 5.66 -9.23
CA SER A 32 6.68 6.70 -9.29
C SER A 32 6.90 7.24 -10.72
N ILE A 33 6.78 6.37 -11.73
CA ILE A 33 7.03 6.68 -13.13
C ILE A 33 5.79 7.27 -13.81
N LEU A 34 4.58 6.78 -13.47
CA LEU A 34 3.38 7.19 -14.18
C LEU A 34 3.03 8.66 -13.95
N PRO A 35 2.71 9.41 -15.03
CA PRO A 35 2.16 10.74 -14.89
C PRO A 35 0.79 10.65 -14.20
N GLY A 36 0.54 11.57 -13.28
CA GLY A 36 -0.72 11.64 -12.54
C GLY A 36 -1.08 13.07 -12.19
N LYS A 37 -2.37 13.33 -12.05
CA LYS A 37 -2.86 14.65 -11.63
C LYS A 37 -2.40 14.92 -10.21
N ILE A 38 -1.68 16.02 -9.99
CA ILE A 38 -1.28 16.44 -8.65
C ILE A 38 -2.46 17.17 -8.00
N VAL A 39 -2.97 16.62 -6.89
CA VAL A 39 -4.12 17.13 -6.16
C VAL A 39 -3.67 17.62 -4.79
N PRO A 40 -3.97 18.87 -4.41
CA PRO A 40 -3.66 19.35 -3.07
C PRO A 40 -4.55 18.66 -2.02
N GLY A 41 -3.92 18.24 -0.93
CA GLY A 41 -4.53 17.65 0.23
C GLY A 41 -5.23 18.66 1.15
N ALA A 42 -5.61 18.18 2.33
CA ALA A 42 -6.10 19.04 3.39
C ALA A 42 -4.99 19.94 3.93
N THR A 43 -5.35 21.14 4.40
CA THR A 43 -4.44 22.00 5.17
C THR A 43 -4.12 21.36 6.50
N LEU A 44 -2.84 21.26 6.81
CA LEU A 44 -2.36 20.79 8.11
C LEU A 44 -2.48 21.92 9.16
N PRO A 45 -2.38 21.60 10.46
CA PRO A 45 -2.49 22.59 11.54
C PRO A 45 -1.45 23.72 11.47
N ASP A 46 -0.33 23.51 10.76
CA ASP A 46 0.72 24.52 10.53
C ASP A 46 0.46 25.39 9.28
N GLY A 47 -0.66 25.20 8.59
CA GLY A 47 -1.03 25.90 7.37
C GLY A 47 -0.43 25.33 6.09
N THR A 48 0.44 24.32 6.18
CA THR A 48 1.03 23.65 5.00
C THR A 48 0.03 22.70 4.32
N ARG A 49 0.29 22.32 3.08
CA ARG A 49 -0.52 21.36 2.31
C ARG A 49 0.36 20.31 1.66
N LEU A 50 -0.06 19.06 1.73
CA LEU A 50 0.56 17.96 1.00
C LEU A 50 -0.02 17.89 -0.41
N HIS A 51 0.80 17.50 -1.38
CA HIS A 51 0.40 17.34 -2.77
C HIS A 51 0.49 15.88 -3.17
N TYR A 52 -0.62 15.35 -3.68
CA TYR A 52 -0.79 13.94 -3.96
C TYR A 52 -0.85 13.68 -5.45
N ARG A 53 -0.06 12.73 -5.97
CA ARG A 53 -0.17 12.29 -7.36
C ARG A 53 -1.26 11.23 -7.46
N CYS A 54 -2.39 11.58 -8.09
CA CYS A 54 -3.49 10.65 -8.33
C CYS A 54 -3.29 9.98 -9.70
N ASN A 55 -2.71 8.77 -9.72
CA ASN A 55 -2.55 7.91 -10.90
C ASN A 55 -3.08 6.46 -10.69
N GLY A 56 -3.80 6.20 -9.60
CA GLY A 56 -4.24 4.85 -9.21
C GLY A 56 -5.08 4.10 -10.26
N LEU A 57 -5.94 4.79 -11.01
CA LEU A 57 -6.72 4.16 -12.08
C LEU A 57 -5.83 3.69 -13.24
N LEU A 58 -4.89 4.52 -13.66
CA LEU A 58 -3.95 4.18 -14.74
C LEU A 58 -3.05 3.01 -14.31
N LEU A 59 -2.59 3.02 -13.05
CA LEU A 59 -1.83 1.94 -12.43
C LEU A 59 -2.62 0.61 -12.41
N LEU A 60 -3.92 0.66 -12.08
CA LEU A 60 -4.82 -0.49 -12.09
C LEU A 60 -5.03 -1.03 -13.50
N ILE A 61 -5.32 -0.15 -14.47
CA ILE A 61 -5.51 -0.56 -15.88
C ILE A 61 -4.25 -1.23 -16.40
N LEU A 62 -3.07 -0.66 -16.15
CA LEU A 62 -1.79 -1.27 -16.55
C LEU A 62 -1.58 -2.63 -15.89
N LEU A 63 -1.91 -2.78 -14.62
CA LEU A 63 -1.76 -4.06 -13.92
C LEU A 63 -2.65 -5.13 -14.54
N VAL A 64 -3.92 -4.80 -14.82
CA VAL A 64 -4.86 -5.72 -15.46
C VAL A 64 -4.42 -6.07 -16.88
N CYS A 65 -3.95 -5.09 -17.67
CA CYS A 65 -3.40 -5.34 -19.00
C CYS A 65 -2.17 -6.24 -18.95
N LEU A 66 -1.23 -6.01 -18.03
CA LEU A 66 -0.03 -6.83 -17.86
C LEU A 66 -0.37 -8.27 -17.46
N LEU A 67 -1.31 -8.47 -16.54
CA LEU A 67 -1.78 -9.79 -16.16
C LEU A 67 -2.51 -10.47 -17.33
N GLY A 68 -3.35 -9.75 -18.07
CA GLY A 68 -4.05 -10.27 -19.24
C GLY A 68 -3.11 -10.71 -20.36
N ILE A 69 -2.10 -9.89 -20.70
CA ILE A 69 -1.07 -10.22 -21.69
C ILE A 69 -0.20 -11.37 -21.20
N GLY A 70 0.23 -11.34 -19.93
CA GLY A 70 1.03 -12.41 -19.32
C GLY A 70 0.29 -13.75 -19.28
N GLY A 71 -1.03 -13.73 -19.06
CA GLY A 71 -1.89 -14.91 -19.16
C GLY A 71 -2.05 -15.40 -20.59
N TRP A 72 -2.23 -14.50 -21.56
CA TRP A 72 -2.37 -14.87 -22.96
C TRP A 72 -1.10 -15.49 -23.55
N MET A 73 0.07 -15.07 -23.06
CA MET A 73 1.37 -15.62 -23.46
C MET A 73 1.80 -16.83 -22.63
N ASP A 74 0.96 -17.34 -21.72
CA ASP A 74 1.29 -18.41 -20.75
C ASP A 74 2.53 -18.11 -19.88
N LEU A 75 2.92 -16.83 -19.75
CA LEU A 75 4.02 -16.40 -18.89
C LEU A 75 3.63 -16.39 -17.40
N VAL A 76 2.34 -16.11 -17.12
CA VAL A 76 1.82 -15.99 -15.76
C VAL A 76 0.53 -16.77 -15.64
N SER A 77 0.48 -17.72 -14.71
CA SER A 77 -0.78 -18.39 -14.37
C SER A 77 -1.67 -17.44 -13.57
N LEU A 78 -2.81 -17.05 -14.13
CA LEU A 78 -3.82 -16.25 -13.45
C LEU A 78 -4.42 -16.99 -12.25
N THR A 79 -4.39 -18.32 -12.23
CA THR A 79 -4.91 -19.11 -11.12
C THR A 79 -3.94 -19.17 -9.95
N ALA A 80 -2.65 -18.85 -10.14
CA ALA A 80 -1.63 -18.98 -9.11
C ALA A 80 -1.96 -18.22 -7.81
N ILE A 81 -2.67 -17.09 -7.92
CA ILE A 81 -3.13 -16.31 -6.77
C ILE A 81 -4.32 -17.01 -6.07
N ALA A 82 -5.27 -17.53 -6.85
CA ALA A 82 -6.44 -18.23 -6.32
C ALA A 82 -6.06 -19.56 -5.64
N ASP A 83 -5.14 -20.30 -6.25
CA ASP A 83 -4.68 -21.61 -5.77
C ASP A 83 -3.90 -21.51 -4.45
N ARG A 84 -3.27 -20.35 -4.20
CA ARG A 84 -2.43 -20.09 -3.01
C ARG A 84 -3.03 -19.03 -2.09
N GLY A 85 -4.34 -18.80 -2.17
CA GLY A 85 -5.01 -17.71 -1.45
C GLY A 85 -4.76 -17.73 0.07
N LEU A 86 -4.76 -18.91 0.69
CA LEU A 86 -4.48 -19.07 2.13
C LEU A 86 -3.03 -18.72 2.48
N GLU A 87 -2.06 -19.18 1.68
CA GLU A 87 -0.64 -18.86 1.89
C GLU A 87 -0.40 -17.35 1.76
N LEU A 88 -1.00 -16.72 0.73
CA LEU A 88 -0.90 -15.29 0.48
C LEU A 88 -1.56 -14.48 1.61
N PHE A 89 -2.70 -14.93 2.13
CA PHE A 89 -3.38 -14.30 3.25
C PHE A 89 -2.50 -14.28 4.50
N SER A 90 -1.97 -15.44 4.92
CA SER A 90 -1.05 -15.53 6.05
C SER A 90 0.22 -14.71 5.85
N THR A 91 0.80 -14.76 4.65
CA THR A 91 1.99 -13.95 4.30
C THR A 91 1.71 -12.46 4.43
N THR A 92 0.55 -11.99 3.95
CA THR A 92 0.14 -10.59 4.00
C THR A 92 -0.12 -10.13 5.43
N LEU A 93 -0.70 -10.98 6.28
CA LEU A 93 -0.88 -10.67 7.71
C LEU A 93 0.47 -10.47 8.42
N ILE A 94 1.41 -11.39 8.23
CA ILE A 94 2.76 -11.28 8.82
C ILE A 94 3.46 -10.02 8.32
N PHE A 95 3.37 -9.77 7.01
CA PHE A 95 3.94 -8.57 6.39
C PHE A 95 3.31 -7.29 6.96
N SER A 96 1.99 -7.25 7.14
CA SER A 96 1.28 -6.11 7.72
C SER A 96 1.73 -5.79 9.15
N VAL A 97 1.88 -6.82 10.00
CA VAL A 97 2.41 -6.66 11.36
C VAL A 97 3.85 -6.14 11.33
N PHE A 98 4.69 -6.69 10.45
CA PHE A 98 6.06 -6.25 10.28
C PHE A 98 6.15 -4.78 9.84
N VAL A 99 5.38 -4.38 8.81
CA VAL A 99 5.34 -3.00 8.33
C VAL A 99 4.83 -2.05 9.41
N THR A 100 3.81 -2.45 10.17
CA THR A 100 3.29 -1.65 11.29
C THR A 100 4.37 -1.42 12.35
N LEU A 101 5.15 -2.46 12.68
CA LEU A 101 6.26 -2.34 13.63
C LEU A 101 7.38 -1.43 13.10
N VAL A 102 7.74 -1.55 11.82
CA VAL A 102 8.73 -0.67 11.19
C VAL A 102 8.25 0.78 11.20
N LEU A 103 6.99 1.05 10.84
CA LEU A 103 6.41 2.39 10.87
C LEU A 103 6.34 2.96 12.29
N TYR A 104 6.04 2.12 13.28
CA TYR A 104 6.05 2.51 14.69
C TYR A 104 7.45 2.94 15.15
N VAL A 105 8.48 2.13 14.86
CA VAL A 105 9.88 2.43 15.22
C VAL A 105 10.39 3.66 14.49
N THR A 106 10.15 3.77 13.18
CA THR A 106 10.53 4.94 12.37
C THR A 106 9.80 6.19 12.84
N GLY A 107 8.52 6.07 13.20
CA GLY A 107 7.72 7.15 13.79
C GLY A 107 8.31 7.66 15.11
N CYS A 108 8.61 6.76 16.05
CA CYS A 108 9.27 7.09 17.32
C CYS A 108 10.64 7.75 17.14
N ARG A 109 11.41 7.35 16.11
CA ARG A 109 12.75 7.87 15.83
C ARG A 109 12.76 9.15 14.99
N SER A 110 11.64 9.50 14.37
CA SER A 110 11.53 10.68 13.53
C SER A 110 11.67 11.95 14.37
N ARG A 111 12.63 12.80 14.00
CA ARG A 111 12.80 14.17 14.53
C ARG A 111 12.23 15.21 13.57
N ALA A 112 11.44 14.80 12.58
CA ALA A 112 10.91 15.69 11.57
C ALA A 112 10.00 16.74 12.22
N GLN A 113 10.26 18.01 11.91
CA GLN A 113 9.49 19.14 12.44
C GLN A 113 8.26 19.48 11.59
N SER A 114 8.11 18.88 10.40
CA SER A 114 6.91 19.04 9.58
C SER A 114 5.71 18.45 10.31
N SER A 115 4.60 19.18 10.35
CA SER A 115 3.36 18.74 11.01
C SER A 115 2.82 17.42 10.47
N SER A 116 3.20 17.04 9.24
CA SER A 116 2.84 15.76 8.62
C SER A 116 3.55 14.56 9.25
N LEU A 117 4.82 14.75 9.64
CA LEU A 117 5.73 13.71 10.12
C LEU A 117 6.01 13.79 11.62
N LYS A 118 5.45 14.81 12.29
CA LYS A 118 5.59 15.03 13.73
C LYS A 118 4.97 13.84 14.47
N PRO A 119 5.73 13.11 15.29
CA PRO A 119 5.20 11.97 16.01
C PRO A 119 4.18 12.44 17.06
N HIS A 120 3.00 11.85 17.03
CA HIS A 120 1.96 12.02 18.05
C HIS A 120 1.92 10.74 18.89
N ILE A 121 2.60 10.76 20.04
CA ILE A 121 2.66 9.62 20.95
C ILE A 121 1.68 9.92 22.09
N SER A 122 0.59 9.14 22.16
CA SER A 122 -0.42 9.30 23.21
C SER A 122 0.01 8.67 24.54
N GLY A 123 1.04 7.81 24.53
CA GLY A 123 1.55 7.11 25.73
C GLY A 123 0.82 5.79 26.02
N ASN A 124 -0.14 5.39 25.19
CA ASN A 124 -0.79 4.09 25.24
C ASN A 124 -0.41 3.28 24.00
N LEU A 125 0.32 2.19 24.18
CA LEU A 125 0.90 1.39 23.10
C LEU A 125 -0.16 0.76 22.18
N ILE A 126 -1.33 0.41 22.72
CA ILE A 126 -2.45 -0.14 21.92
C ILE A 126 -3.04 0.94 21.02
N HIS A 127 -3.21 2.15 21.57
CA HIS A 127 -3.75 3.28 20.83
C HIS A 127 -2.77 3.76 19.76
N ASP A 128 -1.50 3.91 20.11
CA ASP A 128 -0.44 4.38 19.20
C ASP A 128 -0.13 3.33 18.11
N GLY A 129 -0.28 2.04 18.42
CA GLY A 129 -0.19 0.95 17.44
C GLY A 129 -1.38 0.90 16.48
N TRP A 130 -2.60 1.17 16.95
CA TRP A 130 -3.82 1.10 16.13
C TRP A 130 -3.99 2.32 15.21
N PHE A 131 -3.77 3.52 15.74
CA PHE A 131 -3.96 4.76 14.98
C PHE A 131 -2.69 5.22 14.24
N GLY A 132 -1.53 4.66 14.61
CA GLY A 132 -0.23 5.06 14.09
C GLY A 132 0.29 6.34 14.76
N ILE A 133 1.63 6.46 14.83
CA ILE A 133 2.31 7.59 15.47
C ILE A 133 2.45 8.79 14.53
N GLN A 134 2.47 8.58 13.21
CA GLN A 134 2.66 9.64 12.21
C GLN A 134 1.36 9.95 11.45
N LEU A 135 1.12 11.24 11.21
CA LEU A 135 -0.07 11.72 10.52
C LEU A 135 -0.05 11.31 9.04
N ASN A 136 1.06 11.51 8.32
CA ASN A 136 1.29 10.93 6.99
C ASN A 136 2.74 10.43 6.88
N PRO A 137 2.99 9.13 7.13
CA PRO A 137 4.31 8.56 6.87
C PRO A 137 4.56 8.55 5.36
N GLU A 138 5.53 9.34 4.92
CA GLU A 138 6.02 9.32 3.54
C GLU A 138 7.15 8.29 3.43
N PHE A 139 7.04 7.35 2.50
CA PHE A 139 8.14 6.44 2.15
C PHE A 139 8.61 6.76 0.73
N MET A 140 9.85 7.25 0.59
CA MET A 140 10.45 7.61 -0.71
C MET A 140 9.62 8.60 -1.55
N GLY A 141 8.93 9.55 -0.92
CA GLY A 141 8.11 10.56 -1.60
C GLY A 141 6.72 10.07 -2.01
N ILE A 142 6.35 8.85 -1.63
CA ILE A 142 5.00 8.30 -1.76
C ILE A 142 4.32 8.40 -0.39
N ASP A 143 3.24 9.17 -0.31
CA ASP A 143 2.41 9.25 0.90
C ASP A 143 1.48 8.03 0.94
N LEU A 144 1.81 7.09 1.84
CA LEU A 144 1.11 5.82 2.03
C LEU A 144 -0.38 6.00 2.40
N LYS A 145 -0.78 7.20 2.86
CA LYS A 145 -2.15 7.51 3.30
C LYS A 145 -3.06 8.03 2.19
N CYS A 146 -2.50 8.35 1.02
CA CYS A 146 -3.26 8.86 -0.13
C CYS A 146 -4.31 7.87 -0.65
N ILE A 147 -4.06 6.57 -0.47
CA ILE A 147 -4.88 5.48 -1.00
C ILE A 147 -6.30 5.49 -0.38
N SER A 148 -6.48 6.07 0.81
CA SER A 148 -7.73 6.02 1.57
C SER A 148 -8.57 7.30 1.52
N LYS A 149 -8.15 8.34 0.78
CA LYS A 149 -8.84 9.64 0.77
C LYS A 149 -9.83 9.74 -0.41
N PRO A 150 -11.15 9.89 -0.17
CA PRO A 150 -12.17 9.95 -1.22
C PRO A 150 -12.04 11.15 -2.19
N ARG A 151 -11.16 12.12 -1.90
CA ARG A 151 -10.91 13.27 -2.76
C ARG A 151 -10.09 12.94 -4.01
N CYS A 152 -9.34 11.83 -3.99
CA CYS A 152 -8.68 11.30 -5.19
C CYS A 152 -9.69 10.60 -6.13
N LEU A 153 -10.83 10.12 -5.59
CA LEU A 153 -11.91 9.48 -6.35
C LEU A 153 -12.81 10.49 -7.11
N ASN A 154 -13.14 11.63 -6.51
CA ASN A 154 -14.01 12.62 -7.17
C ASN A 154 -13.37 13.31 -8.39
N ASN A 155 -12.03 13.38 -8.45
CA ASN A 155 -11.31 13.88 -9.62
C ASN A 155 -11.25 12.86 -10.78
N MET A 156 -11.80 11.66 -10.62
CA MET A 156 -11.85 10.60 -11.62
C MET A 156 -12.88 10.89 -12.74
N ILE A 157 -13.95 11.61 -12.44
CA ILE A 157 -14.97 12.01 -13.43
C ILE A 157 -14.39 13.00 -14.46
N ASP A 158 -13.41 13.81 -14.06
CA ASP A 158 -12.77 14.78 -14.96
C ASP A 158 -11.73 14.13 -15.90
N PHE A 159 -11.16 12.98 -15.52
CA PHE A 159 -10.16 12.29 -16.35
C PHE A 159 -10.80 11.40 -17.43
N ILE A 160 -12.04 10.93 -17.20
CA ILE A 160 -12.85 10.19 -18.20
C ILE A 160 -13.52 11.13 -19.21
N LYS A 161 -13.53 12.44 -18.93
CA LYS A 161 -14.09 13.48 -19.81
C LYS A 161 -13.07 14.16 -20.73
N LEU A 162 -11.83 13.66 -20.78
CA LEU A 162 -10.80 13.99 -21.77
C LEU A 162 -10.79 12.91 -22.86
#